data_AF-A0A1B2ET00-F1
#
_entry.id   AF-A0A1B2ET00-F1
#
_cell.length_a   1.000
_cell.length_b   1.000
_cell.length_c   1.000
_cell.angle_alpha   90.00
_cell.angle_beta   90.00
_cell.angle_gamma   90.00
#
_symmetry.space_group_name_H-M   'P 1'
#
loop_
_entity.id
_entity.type
_entity.pdbx_description
1 polymer ?
#
loop_
_entity_poly.entity_id
_entity_poly.type
_entity_poly.pdbx_seq_one_letter_code
_entity_poly.pdbx_strand_id
1 'polypeptide(L)'
;MPFFLSSRDLIGSEVVDPDNTGRTLGRVANLIIDKVTGQTQYVMLESGGFLGWDRDRVIIPYSILTFSGEWDRPSLRVPASKVENAPQIRDQDINTLLQDPDWRRAIAQYFGTEMAENSPNAGGNANLQASAEPPGPRPSTSSPPTAPSNPTGWSSDPKAAPGEGATGPTAASGDSAATLTAAAIPPPAGAGGPDPVHGKAVAQRACAACHTFEKGGATRVGPNLFGTTARPIAGISDYRYSNALKAHQGNWNQANLDAFLRNPRGYAPGTYMTFPGIKSDQDRQNVVAYLESLK
;
A
#
# COMPACT_ATOMS: atom_id res chain seq x y z
N MET A 1 -17.58 3.79 15.91
CA MET A 1 -16.90 2.83 15.02
C MET A 1 -15.41 2.94 15.28
N PRO A 2 -14.64 1.83 15.29
CA PRO A 2 -13.22 1.92 15.57
C PRO A 2 -12.50 2.74 14.47
N PHE A 3 -11.76 3.78 14.88
CA PHE A 3 -11.01 4.70 14.04
C PHE A 3 -9.63 4.12 13.67
N PHE A 4 -9.59 2.92 13.08
CA PHE A 4 -8.33 2.32 12.63
C PHE A 4 -8.21 2.47 11.12
N LEU A 5 -7.09 3.04 10.70
CA LEU A 5 -6.73 3.18 9.29
C LEU A 5 -5.57 2.23 9.00
N SER A 6 -5.71 1.39 7.98
CA SER A 6 -4.60 0.57 7.53
C SER A 6 -3.54 1.46 6.89
N SER A 7 -2.27 1.19 7.16
CA SER A 7 -1.17 1.87 6.47
C SER A 7 -1.25 1.70 4.94
N ARG A 8 -1.83 0.59 4.47
CA ARG A 8 -2.07 0.33 3.06
C ARG A 8 -3.11 1.24 2.42
N ASP A 9 -4.12 1.63 3.19
CA ASP A 9 -5.20 2.50 2.71
C ASP A 9 -4.74 3.95 2.70
N LEU A 10 -3.84 4.30 3.63
CA LEU A 10 -3.25 5.62 3.70
C LEU A 10 -2.15 5.83 2.64
N ILE A 11 -1.25 4.86 2.43
CA ILE A 11 -0.19 4.97 1.42
C ILE A 11 -0.80 4.95 0.02
N GLY A 12 -0.47 5.96 -0.77
CA GLY A 12 -1.01 6.18 -2.10
C GLY A 12 -2.29 7.01 -2.12
N SER A 13 -2.88 7.34 -0.97
CA SER A 13 -4.03 8.24 -0.89
C SER A 13 -3.62 9.67 -1.23
N GLU A 14 -4.53 10.41 -1.85
CA GLU A 14 -4.32 11.83 -2.14
C GLU A 14 -4.77 12.66 -0.96
N VAL A 15 -3.89 13.55 -0.51
CA VAL A 15 -4.19 14.53 0.53
C VAL A 15 -4.82 15.76 -0.12
N VAL A 16 -5.96 16.21 0.40
CA VAL A 16 -6.71 17.35 -0.14
C VAL A 16 -6.56 18.61 0.68
N ASP A 17 -6.72 19.74 0.00
CA ASP A 17 -6.88 21.04 0.65
C ASP A 17 -8.20 21.04 1.44
N PRO A 18 -8.19 21.37 2.75
CA PRO A 18 -9.42 21.47 3.54
C PRO A 18 -10.41 22.49 2.98
N ASP A 19 -9.92 23.57 2.36
CA ASP A 19 -10.76 24.65 1.83
C ASP A 19 -11.21 24.39 0.37
N ASN A 20 -10.57 23.43 -0.30
CA ASN A 20 -10.89 23.05 -1.68
C ASN A 20 -10.59 21.56 -1.92
N THR A 21 -11.57 20.69 -1.68
CA THR A 21 -11.43 19.23 -1.81
C THR A 21 -11.10 18.76 -3.24
N GLY A 22 -11.26 19.62 -4.25
CA GLY A 22 -10.82 19.38 -5.62
C GLY A 22 -9.33 19.58 -5.85
N ARG A 23 -8.63 20.27 -4.93
CA ARG A 23 -7.18 20.51 -4.98
C ARG A 23 -6.44 19.43 -4.17
N THR A 24 -5.51 18.76 -4.84
CA THR A 24 -4.61 17.77 -4.24
C THR A 24 -3.32 18.44 -3.78
N LEU A 25 -2.97 18.28 -2.51
CA LEU A 25 -1.71 18.78 -1.91
C LEU A 25 -0.55 17.81 -2.10
N GLY A 26 -0.85 16.56 -2.41
CA GLY A 26 0.13 15.51 -2.69
C GLY A 26 -0.46 14.14 -2.48
N ARG A 27 0.37 13.11 -2.66
CA ARG A 27 0.04 11.73 -2.36
C ARG A 27 0.85 11.26 -1.18
N VAL A 28 0.25 10.49 -0.28
CA VAL A 28 1.01 9.84 0.80
C VAL A 28 1.96 8.81 0.18
N ALA A 29 3.25 9.05 0.29
CA ALA A 29 4.27 8.15 -0.23
C ALA A 29 4.75 7.15 0.82
N ASN A 30 4.85 7.58 2.09
CA ASN A 30 5.30 6.71 3.18
C ASN A 30 4.82 7.21 4.55
N LEU A 31 4.83 6.31 5.53
CA LEU A 31 4.56 6.58 6.93
C LEU A 31 5.84 6.33 7.73
N ILE A 32 6.16 7.27 8.63
CA ILE A 32 7.33 7.18 9.50
C ILE A 32 6.85 6.82 10.89
N ILE A 33 7.32 5.66 11.37
CA ILE A 33 6.88 5.06 12.62
C ILE A 33 8.03 5.17 13.62
N ASP A 34 7.72 5.64 14.82
CA ASP A 34 8.63 5.57 15.94
C ASP A 34 8.82 4.10 16.36
N LYS A 35 10.06 3.62 16.32
CA LYS A 35 10.38 2.22 16.61
C LYS A 35 10.18 1.81 18.08
N VAL A 36 10.14 2.79 18.99
CA VAL A 36 10.00 2.57 20.43
C VAL A 36 8.53 2.54 20.80
N THR A 37 7.73 3.50 20.32
CA THR A 37 6.31 3.61 20.65
C THR A 37 5.40 2.85 19.68
N GLY A 38 5.89 2.54 18.48
CA GLY A 38 5.11 1.95 17.38
C GLY A 38 4.12 2.92 16.73
N GLN A 39 4.13 4.20 17.11
CA GLN A 39 3.19 5.20 16.59
C GLN A 39 3.72 5.86 15.32
N THR A 40 2.81 6.15 14.38
CA THR A 40 3.13 6.96 13.20
C THR A 40 3.30 8.42 13.61
N GLN A 41 4.54 8.94 13.50
CA GLN A 41 4.86 10.31 13.87
C GLN A 41 4.76 11.27 12.69
N TYR A 42 5.15 10.80 11.51
CA TYR A 42 5.18 11.63 10.33
C TYR A 42 4.61 10.91 9.10
N VAL A 43 4.13 11.71 8.16
CA VAL A 43 3.67 11.29 6.84
C VAL A 43 4.52 11.99 5.81
N MET A 44 5.01 11.24 4.83
CA MET A 44 5.69 11.81 3.68
C MET A 44 4.69 12.01 2.54
N LEU A 45 4.53 13.25 2.13
CA LEU A 45 3.76 13.61 0.94
C LEU A 45 4.69 13.78 -0.25
N GLU A 46 4.22 13.33 -1.40
CA GLU A 46 4.87 13.48 -2.70
C GLU A 46 3.95 14.33 -3.59
N SER A 47 4.46 15.47 -4.06
CA SER A 47 3.79 16.38 -4.98
C SER A 47 4.59 16.50 -6.27
N GLY A 48 3.92 16.39 -7.42
CA GLY A 48 4.57 16.45 -8.73
C GLY A 48 5.09 15.09 -9.23
N GLY A 49 5.04 14.89 -10.55
CA GLY A 49 5.55 13.69 -11.23
C GLY A 49 4.52 12.97 -12.10
N PHE A 50 4.17 13.53 -13.27
CA PHE A 50 3.48 12.77 -14.32
C PHE A 50 4.45 12.21 -15.39
N LEU A 51 5.76 12.51 -15.31
CA LEU A 51 6.76 12.10 -16.32
C LEU A 51 8.17 11.84 -15.76
N GLY A 52 8.32 11.56 -14.45
CA GLY A 52 9.62 11.10 -13.89
C GLY A 52 10.72 12.16 -13.73
N TRP A 53 10.38 13.45 -13.77
CA TRP A 53 11.30 14.56 -13.50
C TRP A 53 10.88 15.22 -12.19
N ASP A 54 11.80 15.25 -11.23
CA ASP A 54 11.76 15.85 -9.89
C ASP A 54 10.44 15.68 -9.09
N ARG A 55 10.54 14.88 -8.03
CA ARG A 55 9.46 14.67 -7.08
C ARG A 55 9.75 15.48 -5.83
N ASP A 56 8.90 16.48 -5.58
CA ASP A 56 8.98 17.24 -4.35
C ASP A 56 8.37 16.40 -3.23
N ARG A 57 9.18 16.15 -2.20
CA ARG A 57 8.75 15.42 -1.02
C ARG A 57 8.75 16.34 0.17
N VAL A 58 7.68 16.26 0.94
CA VAL A 58 7.50 17.02 2.17
C VAL A 58 7.17 16.04 3.28
N ILE A 59 7.83 16.18 4.44
CA ILE A 59 7.44 15.47 5.66
C ILE A 59 6.54 16.37 6.49
N ILE A 60 5.39 15.83 6.86
CA ILE A 60 4.43 16.50 7.73
C ILE A 60 4.16 15.66 8.99
N PRO A 61 3.84 16.28 10.14
CA PRO A 61 3.39 15.54 11.32
C PRO A 61 2.11 14.75 11.03
N TYR A 62 2.01 13.52 11.54
CA TYR A 62 0.78 12.73 11.38
C TYR A 62 -0.42 13.40 12.06
N SER A 63 -0.18 14.14 13.15
CA SER A 63 -1.21 14.79 13.95
C SER A 63 -2.04 15.85 13.20
N ILE A 64 -1.53 16.41 12.11
CA ILE A 64 -2.27 17.41 11.31
C ILE A 64 -3.13 16.78 10.22
N LEU A 65 -3.02 15.47 9.96
CA LEU A 65 -3.95 14.78 9.10
C LEU A 65 -5.31 14.67 9.78
N THR A 66 -6.35 14.83 8.98
CA THR A 66 -7.75 14.71 9.40
C THR A 66 -8.47 13.78 8.45
N PHE A 67 -9.36 12.96 9.01
CA PHE A 67 -10.22 12.05 8.29
C PHE A 67 -11.66 12.44 8.62
N SER A 68 -12.38 12.99 7.64
CA SER A 68 -13.76 13.47 7.83
C SER A 68 -14.82 12.37 7.70
N GLY A 69 -14.43 11.16 7.27
CA GLY A 69 -15.33 10.04 7.00
C GLY A 69 -14.59 8.71 6.82
N GLU A 70 -15.36 7.61 6.77
CA GLU A 70 -14.86 6.23 6.70
C GLU A 70 -14.12 5.90 5.37
N TRP A 71 -14.36 6.70 4.33
CA TRP A 71 -13.78 6.53 2.98
C TRP A 71 -13.13 7.81 2.44
N ASP A 72 -12.91 8.81 3.30
CA ASP A 72 -12.52 10.14 2.86
C ASP A 72 -11.02 10.26 2.60
N ARG A 73 -10.70 11.00 1.54
CA ARG A 73 -9.33 11.47 1.26
C ARG A 73 -8.84 12.25 2.48
N PRO A 74 -7.64 11.95 3.01
CA PRO A 74 -7.11 12.71 4.14
C PRO A 74 -7.02 14.20 3.78
N SER A 75 -7.45 15.07 4.68
CA SER A 75 -7.24 16.51 4.59
C SER A 75 -6.27 16.96 5.68
N LEU A 76 -5.81 18.21 5.59
CA LEU A 76 -4.90 18.77 6.59
C LEU A 76 -5.60 19.84 7.42
N ARG A 77 -5.22 19.96 8.69
CA ARG A 77 -5.66 21.07 9.57
C ARG A 77 -4.92 22.39 9.32
N VAL A 78 -4.11 22.44 8.27
CA VAL A 78 -3.30 23.61 7.90
C VAL A 78 -3.60 23.98 6.45
N PRO A 79 -3.50 25.26 6.10
CA PRO A 79 -3.76 25.70 4.73
C PRO A 79 -2.72 25.11 3.77
N ALA A 80 -3.14 24.90 2.52
CA ALA A 80 -2.30 24.38 1.44
C ALA A 80 -0.95 25.11 1.30
N SER A 81 -0.96 26.45 1.40
CA SER A 81 0.23 27.28 1.30
C SER A 81 1.30 26.93 2.31
N LYS A 82 0.92 26.41 3.49
CA LYS A 82 1.87 25.98 4.51
C LYS A 82 2.58 24.69 4.12
N VAL A 83 1.95 23.80 3.38
CA VAL A 83 2.57 22.57 2.88
C VAL A 83 3.47 22.87 1.69
N GLU A 84 3.03 23.78 0.82
CA GLU A 84 3.79 24.20 -0.37
C GLU A 84 5.08 24.93 -0.03
N ASN A 85 5.09 25.71 1.05
CA ASN A 85 6.27 26.41 1.55
C ASN A 85 7.09 25.58 2.55
N ALA A 86 6.75 24.31 2.76
CA ALA A 86 7.43 23.45 3.71
C ALA A 86 8.84 23.06 3.19
N PRO A 87 9.79 22.77 4.08
CA PRO A 87 11.11 22.29 3.69
C PRO A 87 11.01 21.01 2.84
N GLN A 88 11.49 21.07 1.61
CA GLN A 88 11.55 19.91 0.72
C GLN A 88 12.77 19.03 1.07
N ILE A 89 12.59 17.72 0.94
CA ILE A 89 13.62 16.73 1.26
C ILE A 89 13.92 15.84 0.07
N ARG A 90 15.18 15.42 -0.05
CA ARG A 90 15.61 14.41 -1.01
C ARG A 90 15.61 13.02 -0.38
N ASP A 91 15.36 11.99 -1.19
CA ASP A 91 15.29 10.59 -0.74
C ASP A 91 16.51 10.12 0.05
N GLN A 92 17.70 10.56 -0.35
CA GLN A 92 18.96 10.16 0.27
C GLN A 92 19.16 10.72 1.67
N ASP A 93 18.53 11.87 1.97
CA ASP A 93 18.74 12.62 3.20
C ASP A 93 17.68 12.26 4.27
N ILE A 94 16.58 11.60 3.89
CA ILE A 94 15.43 11.32 4.77
C ILE A 94 15.87 10.63 6.06
N ASN A 95 16.64 9.54 5.95
CA ASN A 95 17.04 8.77 7.12
C ASN A 95 17.95 9.56 8.07
N THR A 96 18.77 10.46 7.51
CA THR A 96 19.67 11.32 8.28
C THR A 96 18.88 12.42 8.99
N LEU A 97 17.98 13.09 8.27
CA LEU A 97 17.14 14.16 8.81
C LEU A 97 16.18 13.65 9.89
N LEU A 98 15.62 12.45 9.72
CA LEU A 98 14.75 11.85 10.73
C LEU A 98 15.47 11.48 12.03
N GLN A 99 16.79 11.30 12.00
CA GLN A 99 17.60 11.06 13.19
C GLN A 99 18.02 12.37 13.88
N ASP A 100 17.90 13.52 13.20
CA ASP A 100 18.25 14.82 13.73
C ASP A 100 17.11 15.37 14.63
N PRO A 101 17.34 15.53 15.94
CA PRO A 101 16.33 16.05 16.86
C PRO A 101 16.03 17.54 16.64
N ASP A 102 16.98 18.32 16.14
CA ASP A 102 16.78 19.75 15.85
C ASP A 102 15.89 19.92 14.61
N TRP A 103 16.13 19.11 13.57
CA TRP A 103 15.28 19.10 12.38
C TRP A 103 13.84 18.67 12.71
N ARG A 104 13.66 17.62 13.53
CA ARG A 104 12.33 17.17 13.98
C ARG A 104 11.60 18.27 14.76
N ARG A 105 12.31 19.01 15.62
CA ARG A 105 11.79 20.20 16.32
C ARG A 105 11.39 21.30 15.35
N ALA A 106 12.24 21.61 14.37
CA ALA A 106 11.96 22.64 13.37
C ALA A 106 10.71 22.33 12.53
N ILE A 107 10.53 21.08 12.10
CA ILE A 107 9.32 20.65 11.36
C ILE A 107 8.07 20.77 12.23
N ALA A 108 8.12 20.31 13.48
CA ALA A 108 6.99 20.41 14.39
C ALA A 108 6.61 21.89 14.67
N GLN A 109 7.62 22.74 14.91
CA GLN A 109 7.43 24.18 15.08
C GLN A 109 6.84 24.84 13.84
N TYR A 110 7.36 24.51 12.65
CA TYR A 110 6.87 25.02 11.38
C TYR A 110 5.38 24.73 11.22
N PHE A 111 4.96 23.48 11.42
CA PHE A 111 3.54 23.11 11.32
C PHE A 111 2.69 23.56 12.51
N GLY A 112 3.30 24.03 13.60
CA GLY A 112 2.60 24.48 14.81
C GLY A 112 2.05 23.31 15.64
N THR A 113 2.71 22.16 15.58
CA THR A 113 2.37 20.97 16.35
C THR A 113 3.32 20.81 17.52
N GLU A 114 2.82 20.44 18.70
CA GLU A 114 3.69 19.92 19.75
C GLU A 114 4.35 18.62 19.26
N MET A 115 5.66 18.47 19.49
CA MET A 115 6.32 17.22 19.14
C MET A 115 5.66 16.06 19.89
N ALA A 116 5.32 15.00 19.17
CA ALA A 116 4.80 13.77 19.75
C ALA A 116 5.82 13.03 20.65
N GLU A 117 7.03 13.58 20.85
CA GLU A 117 7.97 13.16 21.89
C GLU A 117 7.46 13.44 23.31
N ASN A 118 6.49 14.37 23.47
CA ASN A 118 5.85 14.69 24.76
C ASN A 118 4.48 14.02 24.96
N SER A 119 4.32 12.76 24.53
CA SER A 119 3.14 11.98 24.94
C SER A 119 3.21 11.74 26.47
N PRO A 120 2.12 11.89 27.26
CA PRO A 120 2.18 12.16 28.72
C PRO A 120 2.63 11.01 29.63
N ASN A 121 3.38 10.02 29.12
CA ASN A 121 3.89 8.91 29.91
C ASN A 121 5.42 8.87 29.94
N ALA A 122 6.01 10.00 30.29
CA ALA A 122 7.36 10.09 30.85
C ALA A 122 7.35 11.25 31.85
N GLY A 123 7.27 10.93 33.14
CA GLY A 123 7.35 11.93 34.20
C GLY A 123 8.68 12.69 34.11
N GLY A 124 8.61 14.03 34.16
CA GLY A 124 9.82 14.85 34.18
C GLY A 124 9.58 16.27 33.70
N ASN A 125 9.25 17.15 34.64
CA ASN A 125 9.02 18.58 34.47
C ASN A 125 10.28 19.30 33.95
N ALA A 126 10.16 20.21 32.98
CA ALA A 126 10.67 21.60 33.06
C ALA A 126 10.50 22.37 31.74
N ASN A 127 9.85 23.51 31.88
CA ASN A 127 9.94 24.76 31.13
C ASN A 127 11.26 24.98 30.34
N LEU A 128 11.17 25.55 29.13
CA LEU A 128 12.01 26.68 28.64
C LEU A 128 11.58 27.14 27.23
N GLN A 129 11.26 28.43 27.13
CA GLN A 129 11.13 29.21 25.89
C GLN A 129 12.50 29.32 25.18
N ALA A 130 12.53 29.22 23.84
CA ALA A 130 13.43 30.02 22.99
C ALA A 130 13.17 29.79 21.49
N SER A 131 13.14 30.91 20.76
CA SER A 131 13.09 31.06 19.32
C SER A 131 14.26 30.38 18.60
N ALA A 132 14.01 29.76 17.43
CA ALA A 132 15.06 29.50 16.44
C ALA A 132 14.46 29.43 15.03
N GLU A 133 15.02 30.25 14.15
CA GLU A 133 14.76 30.39 12.72
C GLU A 133 15.13 29.09 11.95
N PRO A 134 14.40 28.71 10.88
CA PRO A 134 14.71 27.50 10.13
C PRO A 134 16.04 27.62 9.34
N PRO A 135 16.84 26.54 9.24
CA PRO A 135 18.09 26.57 8.51
C PRO A 135 17.83 26.60 6.99
N GLY A 136 18.46 27.56 6.31
CA GLY A 136 18.42 27.70 4.86
C GLY A 136 19.11 26.55 4.10
N PRO A 137 18.90 26.46 2.77
CA PRO A 137 19.33 25.32 1.97
C PRO A 137 20.86 25.26 1.79
N ARG A 138 21.44 24.05 1.93
CA ARG A 138 22.87 23.77 1.68
C ARG A 138 23.13 23.27 0.26
N PRO A 139 24.35 23.48 -0.28
CA PRO A 139 24.70 23.17 -1.67
C PRO A 139 25.03 21.69 -1.91
N SER A 140 24.73 21.24 -3.13
CA SER A 140 24.92 19.88 -3.65
C SER A 140 26.40 19.54 -3.89
N THR A 141 26.86 18.38 -3.43
CA THR A 141 28.07 17.75 -3.98
C THR A 141 27.83 16.27 -4.24
N SER A 142 28.25 15.86 -5.43
CA SER A 142 28.07 14.56 -6.06
C SER A 142 29.33 13.70 -5.92
N SER A 143 29.19 12.44 -5.48
CA SER A 143 30.08 11.32 -5.84
C SER A 143 29.45 9.97 -5.40
N PRO A 144 29.48 8.91 -6.23
CA PRO A 144 28.88 7.61 -5.91
C PRO A 144 29.88 6.66 -5.23
N PRO A 145 29.43 5.74 -4.35
CA PRO A 145 30.29 4.66 -3.86
C PRO A 145 30.14 3.39 -4.71
N THR A 146 31.30 2.76 -4.92
CA THR A 146 31.58 1.49 -5.59
C THR A 146 31.03 0.27 -4.80
N ALA A 147 30.60 -0.75 -5.52
CA ALA A 147 30.19 -2.05 -4.99
C ALA A 147 31.39 -2.94 -4.58
N PRO A 148 31.16 -3.90 -3.66
CA PRO A 148 31.92 -5.14 -3.67
C PRO A 148 31.07 -6.41 -3.82
N SER A 149 31.78 -7.44 -4.26
CA SER A 149 31.37 -8.72 -4.81
C SER A 149 30.96 -9.81 -3.80
N ASN A 150 30.12 -10.73 -4.29
CA ASN A 150 29.73 -12.10 -3.86
C ASN A 150 30.71 -12.91 -2.96
N PRO A 151 30.26 -13.95 -2.20
CA PRO A 151 29.82 -15.22 -2.85
C PRO A 151 28.79 -16.12 -2.12
N THR A 152 28.08 -16.91 -2.95
CA THR A 152 27.60 -18.31 -2.81
C THR A 152 27.19 -18.90 -1.44
N GLY A 153 25.97 -19.45 -1.40
CA GLY A 153 25.75 -20.84 -0.99
C GLY A 153 24.87 -21.08 0.24
N TRP A 154 23.61 -21.51 0.03
CA TRP A 154 23.05 -22.63 0.78
C TRP A 154 21.84 -23.23 0.04
N SER A 155 21.96 -24.50 -0.35
CA SER A 155 20.85 -25.36 -0.75
C SER A 155 20.65 -26.42 0.32
N SER A 156 19.44 -26.57 0.85
CA SER A 156 18.89 -27.86 1.32
C SER A 156 17.38 -27.72 1.57
N ASP A 157 16.57 -28.30 0.69
CA ASP A 157 15.21 -28.78 1.01
C ASP A 157 15.31 -30.13 1.77
N PRO A 158 14.21 -30.86 2.03
CA PRO A 158 13.29 -30.69 3.15
C PRO A 158 13.19 -32.00 3.97
N LYS A 159 12.62 -31.96 5.19
CA LYS A 159 12.15 -33.20 5.83
C LYS A 159 10.97 -32.95 6.77
N ALA A 160 9.77 -33.18 6.26
CA ALA A 160 8.58 -33.44 7.06
C ALA A 160 8.40 -34.97 7.19
N ALA A 161 7.98 -35.41 8.36
CA ALA A 161 7.44 -36.75 8.61
C ALA A 161 6.26 -36.62 9.62
N PRO A 162 5.33 -37.59 9.64
CA PRO A 162 3.90 -37.37 9.91
C PRO A 162 3.41 -37.97 11.25
N GLY A 163 2.16 -37.66 11.60
CA GLY A 163 1.31 -38.39 12.55
C GLY A 163 -0.09 -37.77 12.51
N GLU A 164 -1.13 -38.44 12.00
CA GLU A 164 -2.00 -39.40 12.74
C GLU A 164 -2.54 -38.76 14.03
N GLY A 165 -3.83 -38.53 14.26
CA GLY A 165 -5.03 -39.29 13.91
C GLY A 165 -5.76 -39.61 15.23
N ALA A 166 -6.98 -39.09 15.42
CA ALA A 166 -7.98 -39.56 16.42
C ALA A 166 -9.28 -38.75 16.19
N THR A 167 -10.29 -39.29 15.52
CA THR A 167 -11.43 -40.03 16.09
C THR A 167 -12.18 -39.29 17.18
N GLY A 168 -13.40 -38.88 16.87
CA GLY A 168 -14.37 -38.33 17.82
C GLY A 168 -14.99 -39.39 18.73
N PRO A 169 -15.98 -38.98 19.53
CA PRO A 169 -17.19 -39.78 19.66
C PRO A 169 -18.50 -38.95 19.60
N THR A 170 -19.49 -39.60 19.00
CA THR A 170 -20.96 -39.47 19.16
C THR A 170 -21.37 -39.77 20.63
N ALA A 171 -22.51 -39.42 21.24
CA ALA A 171 -23.79 -38.76 20.89
C ALA A 171 -24.52 -38.32 22.20
N ALA A 172 -25.52 -37.42 22.04
CA ALA A 172 -26.81 -37.23 22.76
C ALA A 172 -26.90 -37.42 24.30
N SER A 173 -27.54 -36.58 25.13
CA SER A 173 -28.87 -35.95 25.14
C SER A 173 -28.95 -35.13 26.47
N GLY A 174 -29.55 -33.95 26.61
CA GLY A 174 -30.97 -33.63 26.57
C GLY A 174 -31.30 -32.56 27.64
N ASP A 175 -32.16 -31.60 27.24
CA ASP A 175 -33.03 -30.72 28.03
C ASP A 175 -32.54 -29.37 28.64
N SER A 176 -33.55 -28.54 28.93
CA SER A 176 -33.71 -27.16 28.48
C SER A 176 -33.31 -26.03 29.44
N ALA A 177 -33.24 -24.83 28.84
CA ALA A 177 -33.50 -23.49 29.39
C ALA A 177 -32.38 -22.72 30.13
N ALA A 178 -31.68 -21.87 29.36
CA ALA A 178 -31.42 -20.46 29.73
C ALA A 178 -30.91 -19.70 28.50
N THR A 179 -31.77 -18.88 27.90
CA THR A 179 -31.42 -18.03 26.76
C THR A 179 -30.53 -16.88 27.22
N LEU A 180 -29.22 -17.13 27.24
CA LEU A 180 -28.21 -16.07 27.22
C LEU A 180 -27.80 -15.89 25.76
N THR A 181 -28.18 -14.75 25.17
CA THR A 181 -27.68 -14.31 23.87
C THR A 181 -26.18 -14.09 23.98
N ALA A 182 -25.39 -15.12 23.67
CA ALA A 182 -23.96 -15.00 23.42
C ALA A 182 -23.80 -14.09 22.19
N ALA A 183 -23.32 -12.87 22.42
CA ALA A 183 -22.80 -12.04 21.35
C ALA A 183 -21.74 -12.87 20.62
N ALA A 184 -21.97 -13.10 19.32
CA ALA A 184 -21.04 -13.82 18.46
C ALA A 184 -19.67 -13.13 18.57
N ILE A 185 -18.69 -13.84 19.12
CA ILE A 185 -17.29 -13.46 19.02
C ILE A 185 -16.99 -13.47 17.52
N PRO A 186 -16.65 -12.31 16.89
CA PRO A 186 -16.28 -12.33 15.49
C PRO A 186 -15.04 -13.20 15.33
N PRO A 187 -14.96 -14.04 14.28
CA PRO A 187 -13.78 -14.85 14.02
C PRO A 187 -12.54 -13.96 13.86
N PRO A 188 -11.33 -14.48 14.12
CA PRO A 188 -10.10 -13.70 14.01
C PRO A 188 -9.97 -13.09 12.61
N ALA A 189 -9.57 -11.82 12.56
CA ALA A 189 -9.39 -11.05 11.34
C ALA A 189 -8.34 -11.70 10.41
N GLY A 190 -8.83 -12.55 9.51
CA GLY A 190 -8.04 -13.23 8.49
C GLY A 190 -8.86 -13.74 7.29
N ALA A 191 -10.14 -13.38 7.20
CA ALA A 191 -11.05 -13.85 6.14
C ALA A 191 -12.05 -12.75 5.73
N GLY A 192 -11.55 -11.58 5.38
CA GLY A 192 -12.34 -10.66 4.55
C GLY A 192 -12.44 -11.27 3.16
N GLY A 193 -13.65 -11.34 2.59
CA GLY A 193 -13.84 -11.77 1.21
C GLY A 193 -13.06 -10.89 0.21
N PRO A 194 -13.14 -11.18 -1.10
CA PRO A 194 -12.44 -10.40 -2.11
C PRO A 194 -12.74 -8.90 -2.01
N ASP A 195 -11.70 -8.08 -1.87
CA ASP A 195 -11.79 -6.62 -1.79
C ASP A 195 -11.31 -5.98 -3.11
N PRO A 196 -12.23 -5.45 -3.95
CA PRO A 196 -11.86 -4.83 -5.22
C PRO A 196 -11.11 -3.50 -5.05
N VAL A 197 -11.19 -2.82 -3.91
CA VAL A 197 -10.44 -1.57 -3.65
C VAL A 197 -8.96 -1.89 -3.45
N HIS A 198 -8.64 -2.83 -2.56
CA HIS A 198 -7.27 -3.34 -2.43
C HIS A 198 -6.80 -4.00 -3.74
N GLY A 199 -7.69 -4.69 -4.43
CA GLY A 199 -7.45 -5.27 -5.75
C GLY A 199 -6.97 -4.26 -6.78
N LYS A 200 -7.61 -3.09 -6.83
CA LYS A 200 -7.20 -1.97 -7.68
C LYS A 200 -5.79 -1.50 -7.37
N ALA A 201 -5.44 -1.35 -6.09
CA ALA A 201 -4.09 -0.91 -5.70
C ALA A 201 -3.01 -1.93 -6.11
N VAL A 202 -3.27 -3.22 -5.91
CA VAL A 202 -2.37 -4.29 -6.35
C VAL A 202 -2.26 -4.32 -7.88
N ALA A 203 -3.37 -4.22 -8.60
CA ALA A 203 -3.40 -4.20 -10.06
C ALA A 203 -2.67 -2.98 -10.64
N GLN A 204 -2.84 -1.80 -10.05
CA GLN A 204 -2.12 -0.59 -10.44
C GLN A 204 -0.60 -0.80 -10.31
N ARG A 205 -0.13 -1.29 -9.15
CA ARG A 205 1.30 -1.55 -8.91
C ARG A 205 1.86 -2.64 -9.83
N ALA A 206 1.12 -3.72 -10.04
CA ALA A 206 1.62 -4.91 -10.72
C ALA A 206 1.43 -4.89 -12.24
N CYS A 207 0.43 -4.16 -12.75
CA CYS A 207 -0.03 -4.30 -14.13
C CYS A 207 -0.04 -2.99 -14.93
N ALA A 208 -0.09 -1.80 -14.30
CA ALA A 208 -0.26 -0.53 -15.01
C ALA A 208 0.88 -0.16 -15.96
N ALA A 209 2.08 -0.70 -15.73
CA ALA A 209 3.22 -0.52 -16.64
C ALA A 209 2.96 -1.14 -18.03
N CYS A 210 2.17 -2.23 -18.07
CA CYS A 210 1.94 -3.00 -19.30
C CYS A 210 0.49 -2.93 -19.79
N HIS A 211 -0.46 -2.59 -18.94
CA HIS A 211 -1.89 -2.66 -19.23
C HIS A 211 -2.61 -1.35 -18.92
N THR A 212 -3.73 -1.14 -19.60
CA THR A 212 -4.73 -0.09 -19.29
C THR A 212 -5.98 -0.74 -18.70
N PHE A 213 -6.77 0.05 -17.95
CA PHE A 213 -7.95 -0.46 -17.23
C PHE A 213 -9.26 0.20 -17.67
N GLU A 214 -9.18 1.30 -18.41
CA GLU A 214 -10.32 2.07 -18.86
C GLU A 214 -11.03 1.39 -20.04
N LYS A 215 -12.34 1.61 -20.16
CA LYS A 215 -13.13 1.14 -21.30
C LYS A 215 -12.58 1.75 -22.59
N GLY A 216 -12.19 0.90 -23.53
CA GLY A 216 -11.57 1.35 -24.79
C GLY A 216 -10.16 1.91 -24.62
N GLY A 217 -9.51 1.68 -23.49
CA GLY A 217 -8.14 2.10 -23.24
C GLY A 217 -7.15 1.48 -24.24
N ALA A 218 -6.05 2.19 -24.50
CA ALA A 218 -5.05 1.75 -25.46
C ALA A 218 -4.36 0.44 -25.06
N THR A 219 -4.06 -0.40 -26.05
CA THR A 219 -3.12 -1.51 -25.92
C THR A 219 -1.70 -0.97 -25.72
N ARG A 220 -0.93 -1.56 -24.81
CA ARG A 220 0.48 -1.22 -24.56
C ARG A 220 1.35 -2.46 -24.79
N VAL A 221 2.26 -2.76 -23.86
CA VAL A 221 3.00 -4.03 -23.83
C VAL A 221 2.02 -5.21 -23.73
N GLY A 222 0.99 -5.07 -22.90
CA GLY A 222 -0.14 -5.98 -22.75
C GLY A 222 -1.45 -5.39 -23.32
N PRO A 223 -2.47 -6.23 -23.54
CA PRO A 223 -3.80 -5.78 -23.97
C PRO A 223 -4.52 -4.99 -22.87
N ASN A 224 -5.53 -4.20 -23.25
CA ASN A 224 -6.42 -3.56 -22.28
C ASN A 224 -7.18 -4.59 -21.41
N LEU A 225 -7.29 -4.33 -20.11
CA LEU A 225 -7.88 -5.25 -19.13
C LEU A 225 -9.35 -4.98 -18.80
N PHE A 226 -9.96 -3.92 -19.35
CA PHE A 226 -11.39 -3.64 -19.14
C PHE A 226 -12.24 -4.76 -19.72
N GLY A 227 -13.18 -5.33 -18.96
CA GLY A 227 -14.06 -6.41 -19.40
C GLY A 227 -13.36 -7.76 -19.53
N THR A 228 -12.19 -7.96 -18.92
CA THR A 228 -11.42 -9.21 -19.07
C THR A 228 -12.22 -10.44 -18.68
N THR A 229 -12.96 -10.38 -17.58
CA THR A 229 -13.70 -11.54 -17.02
C THR A 229 -14.89 -11.99 -17.88
N ALA A 230 -15.29 -11.19 -18.86
CA ALA A 230 -16.33 -11.52 -19.83
C ALA A 230 -15.77 -12.04 -21.17
N ARG A 231 -14.44 -12.12 -21.32
CA ARG A 231 -13.79 -12.41 -22.61
C ARG A 231 -13.13 -13.80 -22.65
N PRO A 232 -13.08 -14.41 -23.85
CA PRO A 232 -12.22 -15.56 -24.11
C PRO A 232 -10.76 -15.27 -23.78
N ILE A 233 -10.05 -16.29 -23.33
CA ILE A 233 -8.58 -16.24 -23.19
C ILE A 233 -8.00 -15.94 -24.58
N ALA A 234 -7.07 -14.97 -24.63
CA ALA A 234 -6.50 -14.46 -25.88
C ALA A 234 -7.54 -13.94 -26.91
N GLY A 235 -8.67 -13.39 -26.44
CA GLY A 235 -9.81 -13.04 -27.29
C GLY A 235 -9.81 -11.66 -27.95
N ILE A 236 -8.79 -10.80 -27.77
CA ILE A 236 -8.73 -9.49 -28.45
C ILE A 236 -8.07 -9.66 -29.82
N SER A 237 -8.85 -9.47 -30.90
CA SER A 237 -8.44 -9.75 -32.28
C SER A 237 -7.14 -9.04 -32.70
N ASP A 238 -6.95 -7.81 -32.23
CA ASP A 238 -5.88 -6.93 -32.72
C ASP A 238 -4.64 -6.94 -31.82
N TYR A 239 -4.55 -7.90 -30.88
CA TYR A 239 -3.40 -8.08 -30.00
C TYR A 239 -2.62 -9.37 -30.33
N ARG A 240 -1.30 -9.25 -30.45
CA ARG A 240 -0.42 -10.39 -30.72
C ARG A 240 -0.16 -11.22 -29.46
N TYR A 241 -1.02 -12.21 -29.22
CA TYR A 241 -0.82 -13.18 -28.15
C TYR A 241 0.27 -14.23 -28.47
N SER A 242 0.92 -14.72 -27.41
CA SER A 242 1.80 -15.90 -27.50
C SER A 242 1.02 -17.14 -27.96
N ASN A 243 1.69 -18.04 -28.68
CA ASN A 243 1.10 -19.34 -29.03
C ASN A 243 0.70 -20.15 -27.80
N ALA A 244 1.48 -20.04 -26.72
CA ALA A 244 1.17 -20.66 -25.43
C ALA A 244 -0.20 -20.22 -24.90
N LEU A 245 -0.44 -18.91 -24.79
CA LEU A 245 -1.71 -18.40 -24.25
C LEU A 245 -2.90 -18.70 -25.20
N LYS A 246 -2.70 -18.66 -26.52
CA LYS A 246 -3.74 -19.02 -27.51
C LYS A 246 -4.15 -20.50 -27.45
N ALA A 247 -3.29 -21.38 -26.93
CA ALA A 247 -3.62 -22.79 -26.78
C ALA A 247 -4.59 -23.06 -25.62
N HIS A 248 -4.77 -22.10 -24.70
CA HIS A 248 -5.76 -22.20 -23.64
C HIS A 248 -7.16 -21.86 -24.18
N GLN A 249 -8.12 -22.72 -23.87
CA GLN A 249 -9.51 -22.55 -24.26
C GLN A 249 -10.34 -21.96 -23.11
N GLY A 250 -11.51 -21.43 -23.45
CA GLY A 250 -12.47 -20.89 -22.49
C GLY A 250 -12.30 -19.40 -22.18
N ASN A 251 -12.96 -18.96 -21.12
CA ASN A 251 -13.02 -17.55 -20.71
C ASN A 251 -12.15 -17.27 -19.50
N TRP A 252 -11.76 -16.02 -19.33
CA TRP A 252 -11.20 -15.55 -18.07
C TRP A 252 -12.30 -15.56 -16.99
N ASN A 253 -12.31 -16.59 -16.16
CA ASN A 253 -13.12 -16.64 -14.95
C ASN A 253 -12.22 -16.56 -13.71
N GLN A 254 -12.81 -16.55 -12.53
CA GLN A 254 -12.06 -16.44 -11.27
C GLN A 254 -10.97 -17.51 -11.12
N ALA A 255 -11.25 -18.76 -11.47
CA ALA A 255 -10.29 -19.85 -11.36
C ALA A 255 -9.11 -19.69 -12.34
N ASN A 256 -9.39 -19.37 -13.61
CA ASN A 256 -8.38 -19.18 -14.64
C ASN A 256 -7.52 -17.95 -14.35
N LEU A 257 -8.12 -16.85 -13.87
CA LEU A 257 -7.38 -15.65 -13.48
C LEU A 257 -6.53 -15.89 -12.23
N ASP A 258 -7.04 -16.57 -11.19
CA ASP A 258 -6.23 -16.88 -10.00
C ASP A 258 -5.01 -17.74 -10.37
N ALA A 259 -5.21 -18.79 -11.16
CA ALA A 259 -4.13 -19.67 -11.61
C ALA A 259 -3.09 -18.92 -12.46
N PHE A 260 -3.55 -18.11 -13.42
CA PHE A 260 -2.66 -17.32 -14.27
C PHE A 260 -1.90 -16.25 -13.47
N LEU A 261 -2.57 -15.53 -12.55
CA LEU A 261 -1.94 -14.49 -11.72
C LEU A 261 -0.97 -15.08 -10.69
N ARG A 262 -1.14 -16.33 -10.26
CA ARG A 262 -0.22 -17.01 -9.33
C ARG A 262 1.13 -17.31 -9.98
N ASN A 263 1.11 -17.83 -11.20
CA ASN A 263 2.30 -18.17 -11.97
C ASN A 263 2.00 -18.19 -13.47
N PRO A 264 2.16 -17.06 -14.19
CA PRO A 264 1.85 -16.99 -15.62
C PRO A 264 2.64 -17.97 -16.47
N ARG A 265 3.93 -18.15 -16.16
CA ARG A 265 4.83 -19.07 -16.88
C ARG A 265 4.49 -20.53 -16.60
N GLY A 266 3.97 -20.84 -15.42
CA GLY A 266 3.48 -22.18 -15.09
C GLY A 266 2.11 -22.47 -15.71
N TYR A 267 1.22 -21.48 -15.75
CA TYR A 267 -0.10 -21.60 -16.36
C TYR A 267 0.00 -21.75 -17.88
N ALA A 268 0.75 -20.88 -18.55
CA ALA A 268 0.98 -20.90 -20.00
C ALA A 268 2.49 -20.86 -20.30
N PRO A 269 3.20 -22.00 -20.33
CA PRO A 269 4.62 -22.07 -20.64
C PRO A 269 4.94 -21.49 -22.02
N GLY A 270 5.75 -20.43 -22.06
CA GLY A 270 6.03 -19.67 -23.28
C GLY A 270 5.13 -18.44 -23.49
N THR A 271 4.33 -18.06 -22.49
CA THR A 271 3.61 -16.77 -22.49
C THR A 271 4.58 -15.60 -22.61
N TYR A 272 4.17 -14.58 -23.37
CA TYR A 272 4.93 -13.33 -23.51
C TYR A 272 4.87 -12.46 -22.25
N MET A 273 3.93 -12.73 -21.34
CA MET A 273 3.82 -11.97 -20.09
C MET A 273 4.93 -12.36 -19.11
N THR A 274 5.95 -11.53 -18.98
CA THR A 274 7.12 -11.70 -18.10
C THR A 274 6.84 -11.27 -16.65
N PHE A 275 5.73 -11.73 -16.09
CA PHE A 275 5.30 -11.39 -14.73
C PHE A 275 5.62 -12.53 -13.73
N PRO A 276 6.24 -12.25 -12.57
CA PRO A 276 6.62 -13.28 -11.59
C PRO A 276 5.45 -13.93 -10.83
N GLY A 277 4.26 -13.35 -10.93
CA GLY A 277 3.06 -13.79 -10.23
C GLY A 277 2.86 -13.13 -8.85
N ILE A 278 1.63 -13.15 -8.37
CA ILE A 278 1.23 -12.65 -7.04
C ILE A 278 1.16 -13.84 -6.08
N LYS A 279 2.01 -13.86 -5.05
CA LYS A 279 2.12 -15.00 -4.13
C LYS A 279 0.99 -15.08 -3.12
N SER A 280 0.54 -13.93 -2.61
CA SER A 280 -0.59 -13.85 -1.68
C SER A 280 -1.88 -14.27 -2.37
N ASP A 281 -2.56 -15.25 -1.80
CA ASP A 281 -3.86 -15.73 -2.29
C ASP A 281 -4.92 -14.63 -2.18
N GLN A 282 -4.92 -13.90 -1.06
CA GLN A 282 -5.83 -12.78 -0.85
C GLN A 282 -5.59 -11.65 -1.87
N ASP A 283 -4.33 -11.31 -2.16
CA ASP A 283 -4.04 -10.26 -3.15
C ASP A 283 -4.52 -10.66 -4.55
N ARG A 284 -4.42 -11.94 -4.92
CA ARG A 284 -4.97 -12.42 -6.20
C ARG A 284 -6.48 -12.35 -6.23
N GLN A 285 -7.15 -12.82 -5.18
CA GLN A 285 -8.62 -12.73 -5.07
C GLN A 285 -9.10 -11.29 -5.17
N ASN A 286 -8.42 -10.37 -4.49
CA ASN A 286 -8.70 -8.94 -4.54
C ASN A 286 -8.51 -8.39 -5.97
N VAL A 287 -7.40 -8.72 -6.65
CA VAL A 287 -7.19 -8.32 -8.06
C VAL A 287 -8.26 -8.88 -8.98
N VAL A 288 -8.66 -10.14 -8.81
CA VAL A 288 -9.75 -10.73 -9.61
C VAL A 288 -11.05 -9.97 -9.39
N ALA A 289 -11.43 -9.69 -8.14
CA ALA A 289 -12.62 -8.89 -7.83
C ALA A 289 -12.56 -7.48 -8.44
N TYR A 290 -11.38 -6.85 -8.44
CA TYR A 290 -11.20 -5.59 -9.15
C TYR A 290 -11.43 -5.74 -10.66
N LEU A 291 -10.82 -6.75 -11.31
CA LEU A 291 -11.01 -6.98 -12.74
C LEU A 291 -12.47 -7.30 -13.09
N GLU A 292 -13.21 -7.97 -12.21
CA GLU A 292 -14.66 -8.22 -12.36
C GLU A 292 -15.50 -6.95 -12.27
N SER A 293 -15.02 -5.94 -11.53
CA SER A 293 -15.67 -4.63 -11.46
C SER A 293 -15.51 -3.80 -12.74
N LEU A 294 -14.54 -4.14 -13.61
CA LEU A 294 -14.29 -3.44 -14.87
C LEU A 294 -15.20 -3.98 -15.98
N LYS A 295 -16.43 -3.47 -16.09
CA LYS A 295 -17.43 -3.89 -17.09
C LYS A 295 -18.24 -2.74 -17.65
#